data_AF-A0A345NRE5-F1
#
_entry.id   AF-A0A345NRE5-F1
#
_cell.length_a   1.000
_cell.length_b   1.000
_cell.length_c   1.000
_cell.angle_alpha   90.00
_cell.angle_beta   90.00
_cell.angle_gamma   90.00
#
_symmetry.space_group_name_H-M   'P 1'
#
loop_
_entity.id
_entity.type
_entity.pdbx_description
1 polymer ?
#
loop_
_entity_poly.entity_id
_entity_poly.type
_entity_poly.pdbx_seq_one_letter_code
_entity_poly.pdbx_strand_id
1 'polypeptide(L)'
;MTTPQPATQRPSTEQVLPDRNLAMELVRVTEAAALAAGRWVGRGDKNLADNAAVEAMRKVISSVAMDGVVVIGEGEKDEAPMLFNGEEVGDGTGPRVDVAVDPIDGTTPTAKGMDNSIAVMAVSERGTMYDPSAVFYMDKLVVGHDVADRVDIRLPIRENLRRIAKAKKRFVDDLTVIMLDRPRHERYTAEVRAAGARLRFITDGDVAGAIAAAREESSVDMLIGIGGTPEGIITACAMKAMGGVIQGKLWPKDDDERQRALDAGHDLDRVLSTDDLVTGDNCFFVATGITTGEMLTGVRYGSGSAKTNSLVMRSKSGTIREIISHHRLDKVARIADPLSPDAHL
;
A
#
# COMPACT_ATOMS: atom_id res chain seq x y z
N MET A 1 57.51 -36.58 11.74
CA MET A 1 56.05 -36.68 11.57
C MET A 1 55.47 -35.33 11.94
N THR A 2 55.06 -34.55 10.95
CA THR A 2 54.33 -33.29 11.13
C THR A 2 53.14 -33.35 10.19
N THR A 3 51.97 -33.57 10.77
CA THR A 3 50.69 -33.72 10.08
C THR A 3 50.28 -32.37 9.46
N PRO A 4 49.79 -32.30 8.22
CA PRO A 4 49.28 -31.05 7.68
C PRO A 4 47.95 -30.69 8.36
N GLN A 5 47.80 -29.43 8.75
CA GLN A 5 46.53 -28.88 9.23
C GLN A 5 45.51 -28.82 8.07
N PRO A 6 44.23 -29.16 8.31
CA PRO A 6 43.21 -29.04 7.28
C PRO A 6 42.92 -27.57 6.99
N ALA A 7 42.91 -27.21 5.71
CA ALA A 7 42.53 -25.89 5.25
C ALA A 7 41.08 -25.59 5.68
N THR A 8 40.89 -24.48 6.37
CA THR A 8 39.57 -23.92 6.68
C THR A 8 38.87 -23.59 5.37
N GLN A 9 37.90 -24.42 4.98
CA GLN A 9 36.97 -24.08 3.91
C GLN A 9 36.21 -22.84 4.33
N ARG A 10 36.40 -21.73 3.60
CA ARG A 10 35.50 -20.58 3.70
C ARG A 10 34.09 -21.08 3.38
N PRO A 11 33.06 -20.67 4.13
CA PRO A 11 31.69 -20.99 3.75
C PRO A 11 31.50 -20.52 2.31
N SER A 12 31.02 -21.43 1.46
CA SER A 12 30.61 -21.10 0.11
C SER A 12 29.69 -19.90 0.20
N THR A 13 30.09 -18.79 -0.40
CA THR A 13 29.22 -17.65 -0.59
C THR A 13 28.14 -18.16 -1.52
N GLU A 14 27.03 -18.59 -0.95
CA GLU A 14 25.80 -18.80 -1.69
C GLU A 14 25.58 -17.47 -2.39
N GLN A 15 25.76 -17.46 -3.71
CA GLN A 15 25.45 -16.29 -4.52
C GLN A 15 23.95 -16.15 -4.40
N VAL A 16 23.49 -15.41 -3.39
CA VAL A 16 22.16 -14.84 -3.33
C VAL A 16 22.10 -13.97 -4.56
N LEU A 17 21.66 -14.53 -5.69
CA LEU A 17 21.26 -13.77 -6.84
C LEU A 17 20.15 -12.88 -6.31
N PRO A 18 20.37 -11.57 -6.17
CA PRO A 18 19.33 -10.71 -5.65
C PRO A 18 18.11 -10.84 -6.57
N ASP A 19 16.90 -10.88 -6.00
CA ASP A 19 15.60 -10.77 -6.67
C ASP A 19 15.45 -9.40 -7.36
N ARG A 20 16.46 -8.99 -8.14
CA ARG A 20 16.68 -7.62 -8.65
C ARG A 20 15.53 -7.15 -9.52
N ASN A 21 14.76 -8.08 -10.09
CA ASN A 21 13.68 -7.74 -11.01
C ASN A 21 12.29 -7.78 -10.37
N LEU A 22 12.10 -8.39 -9.20
CA LEU A 22 10.74 -8.59 -8.67
C LEU A 22 10.02 -7.25 -8.50
N ALA A 23 10.65 -6.25 -7.89
CA ALA A 23 10.09 -4.90 -7.74
C ALA A 23 9.65 -4.26 -9.08
N MET A 24 10.42 -4.49 -10.14
CA MET A 24 10.17 -3.95 -11.48
C MET A 24 9.17 -4.78 -12.29
N GLU A 25 8.93 -6.03 -11.91
CA GLU A 25 7.83 -6.85 -12.45
C GLU A 25 6.52 -6.49 -11.76
N LEU A 26 6.54 -6.27 -10.45
CA LEU A 26 5.39 -5.88 -9.64
C LEU A 26 4.80 -4.52 -10.08
N VAL A 27 5.61 -3.57 -10.54
CA VAL A 27 5.07 -2.28 -11.04
C VAL A 27 4.12 -2.47 -12.23
N ARG A 28 4.42 -3.43 -13.13
CA ARG A 28 3.59 -3.72 -14.31
C ARG A 28 2.19 -4.20 -13.92
N VAL A 29 2.06 -4.83 -12.75
CA VAL A 29 0.79 -5.30 -12.19
C VAL A 29 -0.11 -4.11 -11.86
N THR A 30 0.41 -3.13 -11.10
CA THR A 30 -0.37 -1.91 -10.79
C THR A 30 -0.56 -1.00 -11.99
N GLU A 31 0.38 -0.97 -12.94
CA GLU A 31 0.19 -0.26 -14.22
C GLU A 31 -0.95 -0.84 -15.04
N ALA A 32 -1.07 -2.16 -15.11
CA ALA A 32 -2.16 -2.83 -15.82
C ALA A 32 -3.51 -2.52 -15.16
N ALA A 33 -3.59 -2.64 -13.83
CA ALA A 33 -4.77 -2.26 -13.06
C ALA A 33 -5.17 -0.80 -13.32
N ALA A 34 -4.20 0.12 -13.24
CA ALA A 34 -4.48 1.54 -13.45
C ALA A 34 -4.89 1.87 -14.89
N LEU A 35 -4.28 1.23 -15.90
CA LEU A 35 -4.67 1.40 -17.30
C LEU A 35 -6.08 0.88 -17.58
N ALA A 36 -6.53 -0.17 -16.88
CA ALA A 36 -7.88 -0.70 -16.98
C ALA A 36 -8.89 0.20 -16.26
N ALA A 37 -8.65 0.49 -14.97
CA ALA A 37 -9.47 1.39 -14.16
C ALA A 37 -9.58 2.80 -14.76
N GLY A 38 -8.50 3.31 -15.35
CA GLY A 38 -8.42 4.62 -15.99
C GLY A 38 -9.47 4.82 -17.10
N ARG A 39 -10.00 3.75 -17.71
CA ARG A 39 -11.07 3.82 -18.70
C ARG A 39 -12.45 4.09 -18.10
N TRP A 40 -12.61 3.84 -16.80
CA TRP A 40 -13.84 3.98 -16.04
C TRP A 40 -13.91 5.27 -15.20
N VAL A 41 -12.83 6.04 -15.17
CA VAL A 41 -12.77 7.33 -14.48
C VAL A 41 -13.91 8.23 -14.92
N GLY A 42 -14.73 8.68 -13.96
CA GLY A 42 -15.86 9.58 -14.19
C GLY A 42 -17.10 8.95 -14.84
N ARG A 43 -17.16 7.61 -14.98
CA ARG A 43 -18.30 6.91 -15.60
C ARG A 43 -19.43 6.55 -14.65
N GLY A 44 -19.30 6.87 -13.36
CA GLY A 44 -20.35 6.65 -12.36
C GLY A 44 -20.54 5.21 -11.89
N ASP A 45 -19.72 4.26 -12.37
CA ASP A 45 -19.78 2.86 -11.98
C ASP A 45 -18.48 2.43 -11.30
N LYS A 46 -18.52 2.37 -9.97
CA LYS A 46 -17.36 1.99 -9.16
C LYS A 46 -17.05 0.50 -9.26
N ASN A 47 -18.06 -0.35 -9.40
CA ASN A 47 -17.88 -1.80 -9.40
C ASN A 47 -17.28 -2.26 -10.74
N LEU A 48 -17.68 -1.64 -11.86
CA LEU A 48 -17.08 -1.93 -13.16
C LEU A 48 -15.63 -1.42 -13.26
N ALA A 49 -15.33 -0.27 -12.64
CA ALA A 49 -13.96 0.21 -12.54
C ALA A 49 -13.07 -0.79 -11.78
N ASP A 50 -13.57 -1.24 -10.63
CA ASP A 50 -12.87 -2.15 -9.73
C ASP A 50 -12.65 -3.53 -10.36
N ASN A 51 -13.70 -4.14 -10.90
CA ASN A 51 -13.61 -5.42 -11.62
C ASN A 51 -12.59 -5.37 -12.76
N ALA A 52 -12.56 -4.27 -13.53
CA ALA A 52 -11.58 -4.11 -14.60
C ALA A 52 -10.13 -4.03 -14.07
N ALA A 53 -9.93 -3.42 -12.90
CA ALA A 53 -8.63 -3.37 -12.23
C ALA A 53 -8.22 -4.75 -11.71
N VAL A 54 -9.14 -5.47 -11.03
CA VAL A 54 -8.95 -6.83 -10.52
C VAL A 54 -8.54 -7.78 -11.65
N GLU A 55 -9.29 -7.81 -12.76
CA GLU A 55 -9.00 -8.69 -13.90
C GLU A 55 -7.63 -8.41 -14.49
N ALA A 56 -7.29 -7.13 -14.72
CA ALA A 56 -6.01 -6.74 -15.27
C ALA A 56 -4.84 -7.07 -14.31
N MET A 57 -5.02 -6.81 -13.03
CA MET A 57 -4.06 -7.12 -11.97
C MET A 57 -3.81 -8.63 -11.91
N ARG A 58 -4.88 -9.43 -11.78
CA ARG A 58 -4.83 -10.89 -11.66
C ARG A 58 -4.15 -11.56 -12.85
N LYS A 59 -4.34 -10.99 -14.04
CA LYS A 59 -3.75 -11.47 -15.28
C LYS A 59 -2.25 -11.20 -15.40
N VAL A 60 -1.78 -10.05 -14.93
CA VAL A 60 -0.34 -9.73 -15.00
C VAL A 60 0.42 -10.40 -13.86
N ILE A 61 -0.16 -10.44 -12.66
CA ILE A 61 0.49 -11.03 -11.48
C ILE A 61 0.77 -12.53 -11.66
N SER A 62 -0.03 -13.27 -12.43
CA SER A 62 0.21 -14.69 -12.75
C SER A 62 1.47 -14.94 -13.60
N SER A 63 2.03 -13.90 -14.22
CA SER A 63 3.26 -14.01 -15.03
C SER A 63 4.53 -13.61 -14.28
N VAL A 64 4.40 -13.19 -13.01
CA VAL A 64 5.52 -12.74 -12.18
C VAL A 64 6.23 -13.96 -11.59
N ALA A 65 7.57 -13.94 -11.60
CA ALA A 65 8.40 -15.01 -11.04
C ALA A 65 8.37 -15.00 -9.50
N MET A 66 7.27 -15.51 -8.92
CA MET A 66 7.06 -15.69 -7.48
C MET A 66 6.11 -16.86 -7.15
N ASP A 67 6.25 -17.44 -5.95
CA ASP A 67 5.24 -18.30 -5.29
C ASP A 67 4.49 -17.43 -4.28
N GLY A 68 3.48 -16.70 -4.76
CA GLY A 68 2.70 -15.76 -3.97
C GLY A 68 1.40 -16.35 -3.46
N VAL A 69 0.99 -15.96 -2.25
CA VAL A 69 -0.35 -16.18 -1.73
C VAL A 69 -0.97 -14.84 -1.38
N VAL A 70 -2.18 -14.58 -1.87
CA VAL A 70 -2.96 -13.39 -1.51
C VAL A 70 -3.39 -13.51 -0.05
N VAL A 71 -2.87 -12.65 0.82
CA VAL A 71 -3.26 -12.57 2.24
C VAL A 71 -4.23 -11.42 2.50
N ILE A 72 -4.21 -10.42 1.62
CA ILE A 72 -5.12 -9.28 1.58
C ILE A 72 -5.54 -9.10 0.12
N GLY A 73 -6.82 -9.24 -0.16
CA GLY A 73 -7.36 -8.99 -1.48
C GLY A 73 -8.82 -8.54 -1.46
N GLU A 74 -9.57 -8.92 -2.50
CA GLU A 74 -10.95 -8.45 -2.73
C GLU A 74 -11.97 -9.01 -1.71
N GLY A 75 -11.58 -10.03 -0.96
CA GLY A 75 -12.41 -10.66 0.07
C GLY A 75 -12.17 -12.17 0.18
N GLU A 76 -13.12 -12.85 0.81
CA GLU A 76 -13.11 -14.30 0.93
C GLU A 76 -13.48 -14.98 -0.39
N LYS A 77 -13.04 -16.22 -0.59
CA LYS A 77 -13.21 -16.98 -1.84
C LYS A 77 -14.65 -17.07 -2.34
N ASP A 78 -15.62 -17.12 -1.43
CA ASP A 78 -17.04 -17.23 -1.77
C ASP A 78 -17.64 -15.88 -2.22
N GLU A 79 -16.98 -14.77 -1.92
CA GLU A 79 -17.42 -13.40 -2.21
C GLU A 79 -16.63 -12.75 -3.36
N ALA A 80 -15.37 -13.16 -3.55
CA ALA A 80 -14.45 -12.64 -4.55
C ALA A 80 -13.97 -13.74 -5.52
N PRO A 81 -14.30 -13.67 -6.83
CA PRO A 81 -13.92 -14.69 -7.81
C PRO A 81 -12.43 -14.66 -8.17
N MET A 82 -11.74 -13.55 -7.92
CA MET A 82 -10.32 -13.31 -8.22
C MET A 82 -9.71 -12.50 -7.09
N LEU A 83 -8.41 -12.70 -6.86
CA LEU A 83 -7.63 -12.05 -5.80
C LEU A 83 -8.28 -12.22 -4.42
N PHE A 84 -8.83 -13.40 -4.15
CA PHE A 84 -9.41 -13.74 -2.85
C PHE A 84 -8.33 -14.17 -1.85
N ASN A 85 -8.64 -14.04 -0.56
CA ASN A 85 -7.75 -14.48 0.53
C ASN A 85 -7.43 -15.98 0.39
N GLY A 86 -6.15 -16.30 0.28
CA GLY A 86 -5.62 -17.65 0.06
C GLY A 86 -5.40 -18.02 -1.42
N GLU A 87 -5.67 -17.12 -2.38
CA GLU A 87 -5.39 -17.40 -3.79
C GLU A 87 -3.88 -17.48 -4.07
N GLU A 88 -3.46 -18.52 -4.81
CA GLU A 88 -2.09 -18.64 -5.33
C GLU A 88 -1.88 -17.76 -6.58
N VAL A 89 -0.83 -16.95 -6.55
CA VAL A 89 -0.48 -15.97 -7.60
C VAL A 89 1.02 -16.02 -7.91
N GLY A 90 1.40 -15.50 -9.08
CA GLY A 90 2.73 -15.73 -9.67
C GLY A 90 2.76 -16.97 -10.56
N ASP A 91 3.91 -17.21 -11.19
CA ASP A 91 4.14 -18.38 -12.06
C ASP A 91 4.57 -19.64 -11.29
N GLY A 92 4.67 -19.53 -9.95
CA GLY A 92 5.08 -20.61 -9.04
C GLY A 92 6.60 -20.80 -8.94
N THR A 93 7.40 -19.99 -9.63
CA THR A 93 8.86 -19.96 -9.51
C THR A 93 9.30 -18.88 -8.53
N GLY A 94 10.57 -18.86 -8.10
CA GLY A 94 11.08 -17.76 -7.28
C GLY A 94 10.68 -17.81 -5.80
N PRO A 95 10.72 -16.67 -5.08
CA PRO A 95 10.55 -16.63 -3.63
C PRO A 95 9.10 -16.87 -3.20
N ARG A 96 8.94 -17.48 -2.01
CA ARG A 96 7.65 -17.65 -1.35
C ARG A 96 7.25 -16.37 -0.63
N VAL A 97 6.14 -15.76 -1.02
CA VAL A 97 5.73 -14.44 -0.55
C VAL A 97 4.27 -14.39 -0.12
N ASP A 98 3.98 -13.45 0.79
CA ASP A 98 2.64 -12.92 1.06
C ASP A 98 2.38 -11.75 0.11
N VAL A 99 1.17 -11.68 -0.42
CA VAL A 99 0.73 -10.65 -1.36
C VAL A 99 -0.48 -9.92 -0.80
N ALA A 100 -0.40 -8.60 -0.72
CA ALA A 100 -1.51 -7.72 -0.43
C ALA A 100 -1.82 -6.88 -1.65
N VAL A 101 -3.07 -6.86 -2.10
CA VAL A 101 -3.52 -6.09 -3.25
C VAL A 101 -4.68 -5.18 -2.86
N ASP A 102 -4.68 -4.00 -3.46
CA ASP A 102 -5.80 -3.08 -3.49
C ASP A 102 -5.89 -2.53 -4.93
N PRO A 103 -6.67 -3.18 -5.80
CA PRO A 103 -6.77 -2.83 -7.22
C PRO A 103 -7.16 -1.37 -7.45
N ILE A 104 -8.01 -0.80 -6.59
CA ILE A 104 -8.35 0.62 -6.57
C ILE A 104 -8.55 1.11 -5.13
N ASP A 105 -7.50 1.71 -4.57
CA ASP A 105 -7.64 2.55 -3.38
C ASP A 105 -8.37 3.84 -3.79
N GLY A 106 -9.68 3.87 -3.51
CA GLY A 106 -10.59 4.94 -3.91
C GLY A 106 -11.45 4.62 -5.15
N THR A 107 -12.22 3.53 -5.12
CA THR A 107 -13.24 3.20 -6.13
C THR A 107 -14.28 4.31 -6.33
N THR A 108 -14.70 4.98 -5.25
CA THR A 108 -15.65 6.09 -5.31
C THR A 108 -15.07 7.32 -6.03
N PRO A 109 -13.87 7.82 -5.67
CA PRO A 109 -13.23 8.89 -6.43
C PRO A 109 -13.02 8.53 -7.90
N THR A 110 -12.61 7.29 -8.21
CA THR A 110 -12.48 6.80 -9.59
C THR A 110 -13.79 6.95 -10.36
N ALA A 111 -14.88 6.39 -9.84
CA ALA A 111 -16.20 6.46 -10.48
C ALA A 111 -16.70 7.89 -10.70
N LYS A 112 -16.35 8.81 -9.79
CA LYS A 112 -16.73 10.23 -9.85
C LYS A 112 -15.76 11.10 -10.64
N GLY A 113 -14.62 10.57 -11.07
CA GLY A 113 -13.57 11.36 -11.72
C GLY A 113 -12.88 12.35 -10.77
N MET A 114 -12.88 12.04 -9.47
CA MET A 114 -12.20 12.82 -8.45
C MET A 114 -10.74 12.39 -8.32
N ASP A 115 -9.95 13.27 -7.72
CA ASP A 115 -8.52 13.07 -7.51
C ASP A 115 -8.21 11.93 -6.53
N ASN A 116 -6.94 11.51 -6.55
CA ASN A 116 -6.29 10.68 -5.54
C ASN A 116 -6.71 9.20 -5.47
N SER A 117 -7.06 8.59 -6.61
CA SER A 117 -7.18 7.12 -6.74
C SER A 117 -5.90 6.48 -7.27
N ILE A 118 -5.49 5.38 -6.66
CA ILE A 118 -4.29 4.62 -7.03
C ILE A 118 -4.59 3.11 -7.05
N ALA A 119 -3.88 2.37 -7.90
CA ALA A 119 -3.80 0.91 -7.80
C ALA A 119 -2.57 0.55 -6.96
N VAL A 120 -2.71 -0.36 -6.01
CA VAL A 120 -1.66 -0.67 -5.02
C VAL A 120 -1.45 -2.17 -4.89
N MET A 121 -0.19 -2.54 -4.64
CA MET A 121 0.16 -3.89 -4.21
C MET A 121 1.37 -3.82 -3.28
N ALA A 122 1.38 -4.67 -2.26
CA ALA A 122 2.52 -4.91 -1.40
C ALA A 122 2.85 -6.40 -1.37
N VAL A 123 4.14 -6.72 -1.22
CA VAL A 123 4.65 -8.09 -1.17
C VAL A 123 5.64 -8.20 -0.03
N SER A 124 5.59 -9.25 0.76
CA SER A 124 6.52 -9.52 1.85
C SER A 124 6.86 -11.01 1.90
N GLU A 125 7.85 -11.39 2.71
CA GLU A 125 8.17 -12.79 2.96
C GLU A 125 6.93 -13.54 3.48
N ARG A 126 6.76 -14.81 3.10
CA ARG A 126 5.58 -15.62 3.46
C ARG A 126 5.36 -15.65 4.98
N GLY A 127 4.11 -15.45 5.42
CA GLY A 127 3.68 -15.47 6.81
C GLY A 127 4.14 -14.27 7.64
N THR A 128 4.49 -13.16 7.00
CA THR A 128 5.00 -11.98 7.71
C THR A 128 4.02 -10.82 7.77
N MET A 129 2.98 -10.81 6.96
CA MET A 129 1.90 -9.82 7.05
C MET A 129 0.94 -10.19 8.18
N TYR A 130 0.47 -9.18 8.91
CA TYR A 130 -0.55 -9.34 9.95
C TYR A 130 -1.86 -9.85 9.36
N ASP A 131 -2.62 -10.63 10.14
CA ASP A 131 -3.94 -11.13 9.75
C ASP A 131 -5.02 -10.06 9.97
N PRO A 132 -5.63 -9.52 8.90
CA PRO A 132 -6.65 -8.48 9.03
C PRO A 132 -8.05 -9.01 9.37
N SER A 133 -8.27 -10.33 9.38
CA SER A 133 -9.62 -10.94 9.37
C SER A 133 -10.43 -10.71 10.65
N ALA A 134 -9.75 -10.50 11.78
CA ALA A 134 -10.41 -10.38 13.08
C ALA A 134 -11.15 -9.04 13.29
N VAL A 135 -10.59 -7.94 12.77
CA VAL A 135 -11.15 -6.59 12.94
C VAL A 135 -10.95 -5.78 11.67
N PHE A 136 -12.06 -5.35 11.06
CA PHE A 136 -12.03 -4.69 9.75
C PHE A 136 -11.37 -3.31 9.79
N TYR A 137 -11.52 -2.56 10.89
CA TYR A 137 -11.00 -1.20 11.02
C TYR A 137 -9.85 -1.08 12.03
N MET A 138 -8.98 -0.11 11.78
CA MET A 138 -7.84 0.24 12.63
C MET A 138 -7.74 1.76 12.76
N ASP A 139 -7.52 2.25 13.98
CA ASP A 139 -7.08 3.61 14.23
C ASP A 139 -5.58 3.72 13.92
N LYS A 140 -5.21 4.66 13.05
CA LYS A 140 -3.88 4.77 12.46
C LYS A 140 -3.26 6.12 12.83
N LEU A 141 -1.97 6.12 13.11
CA LEU A 141 -1.11 7.30 13.11
C LEU A 141 0.09 7.00 12.22
N VAL A 142 0.32 7.84 11.20
CA VAL A 142 1.46 7.68 10.28
C VAL A 142 2.24 8.98 10.17
N VAL A 143 3.57 8.88 10.23
CA VAL A 143 4.49 10.01 10.02
C VAL A 143 5.79 9.56 9.32
N GLY A 144 6.51 10.53 8.75
CA GLY A 144 7.81 10.32 8.13
C GLY A 144 8.97 10.01 9.09
N HIS A 145 10.09 9.61 8.49
CA HIS A 145 11.30 9.15 9.20
C HIS A 145 11.90 10.21 10.13
N ASP A 146 11.73 11.49 9.80
CA ASP A 146 12.27 12.64 10.53
C ASP A 146 11.64 12.83 11.92
N VAL A 147 10.48 12.23 12.15
CA VAL A 147 9.72 12.32 13.42
C VAL A 147 9.20 10.98 13.92
N ALA A 148 9.63 9.86 13.33
CA ALA A 148 9.15 8.51 13.65
C ALA A 148 9.33 8.13 15.13
N ASP A 149 10.41 8.58 15.78
CA ASP A 149 10.69 8.32 17.19
C ASP A 149 9.99 9.30 18.15
N ARG A 150 9.14 10.19 17.65
CA ARG A 150 8.53 11.30 18.42
C ARG A 150 7.04 11.12 18.68
N VAL A 151 6.38 10.21 17.98
CA VAL A 151 4.93 10.07 18.00
C VAL A 151 4.45 8.85 18.79
N ASP A 152 3.25 8.96 19.35
CA ASP A 152 2.56 7.85 20.03
C ASP A 152 1.04 8.04 19.90
N ILE A 153 0.36 7.08 19.28
CA ILE A 153 -1.08 7.08 19.03
C ILE A 153 -1.91 7.15 20.33
N ARG A 154 -1.33 6.78 21.47
CA ARG A 154 -1.99 6.86 22.79
C ARG A 154 -2.00 8.28 23.35
N LEU A 155 -1.18 9.17 22.82
CA LEU A 155 -1.11 10.55 23.29
C LEU A 155 -2.20 11.42 22.67
N PRO A 156 -2.64 12.48 23.37
CA PRO A 156 -3.51 13.48 22.78
C PRO A 156 -2.91 14.04 21.48
N ILE A 157 -3.75 14.31 20.47
CA ILE A 157 -3.29 14.79 19.15
C ILE A 157 -2.43 16.05 19.28
N ARG A 158 -2.83 16.96 20.18
CA ARG A 158 -2.07 18.19 20.46
C ARG A 158 -0.62 17.91 20.87
N GLU A 159 -0.37 16.84 21.61
CA GLU A 159 0.97 16.47 22.04
C GLU A 159 1.79 15.91 20.87
N ASN A 160 1.21 15.01 20.07
CA ASN A 160 1.85 14.54 18.84
C ASN A 160 2.24 15.70 17.91
N LEU A 161 1.31 16.62 17.64
CA LEU A 161 1.56 17.79 16.80
C LEU A 161 2.67 18.70 17.35
N ARG A 162 2.73 18.92 18.67
CA ARG A 162 3.82 19.70 19.28
C ARG A 162 5.17 19.02 19.12
N ARG A 163 5.23 17.70 19.27
CA ARG A 163 6.46 16.94 19.12
C ARG A 163 6.96 16.97 17.68
N ILE A 164 6.05 16.81 16.72
CA ILE A 164 6.35 16.93 15.29
C ILE A 164 6.85 18.36 14.98
N ALA A 165 6.10 19.40 15.38
CA ALA A 165 6.46 20.80 15.17
C ALA A 165 7.86 21.13 15.73
N LYS A 166 8.15 20.68 16.96
CA LYS A 166 9.45 20.86 17.61
C LYS A 166 10.58 20.17 16.86
N ALA A 167 10.38 18.93 16.42
CA ALA A 167 11.38 18.18 15.66
C ALA A 167 11.66 18.82 14.29
N LYS A 168 10.60 19.26 13.59
CA LYS A 168 10.69 19.95 12.29
C LYS A 168 11.07 21.43 12.39
N LYS A 169 11.22 22.00 13.59
CA LYS A 169 11.47 23.44 13.84
C LYS A 169 10.46 24.36 13.15
N ARG A 170 9.19 23.95 13.14
CA ARG A 170 8.04 24.66 12.57
C ARG A 170 7.04 25.00 13.67
N PHE A 171 6.10 25.88 13.38
CA PHE A 171 4.96 26.09 14.27
C PHE A 171 3.90 25.01 14.04
N VAL A 172 2.99 24.83 15.01
CA VAL A 172 1.92 23.82 14.90
C VAL A 172 0.94 24.17 13.78
N ASP A 173 0.68 25.45 13.54
CA ASP A 173 -0.17 25.96 12.47
C ASP A 173 0.44 25.85 11.07
N ASP A 174 1.75 25.61 10.98
CA ASP A 174 2.39 25.21 9.72
C ASP A 174 2.07 23.76 9.35
N LEU A 175 1.75 22.89 10.33
CA LEU A 175 1.58 21.46 10.10
C LEU A 175 0.25 21.14 9.41
N THR A 176 0.27 20.15 8.52
CA THR A 176 -0.95 19.63 7.88
C THR A 176 -1.19 18.17 8.26
N VAL A 177 -2.38 17.89 8.79
CA VAL A 177 -2.85 16.54 9.09
C VAL A 177 -3.80 16.07 8.00
N ILE A 178 -3.56 14.90 7.42
CA ILE A 178 -4.46 14.25 6.48
C ILE A 178 -5.36 13.22 7.20
N MET A 179 -6.64 13.17 6.85
CA MET A 179 -7.58 12.18 7.40
C MET A 179 -8.77 11.94 6.47
N LEU A 180 -9.38 10.76 6.58
CA LEU A 180 -10.63 10.47 5.86
C LEU A 180 -11.77 11.37 6.37
N ASP A 181 -12.57 11.92 5.47
CA ASP A 181 -13.78 12.67 5.82
C ASP A 181 -14.91 11.71 6.18
N ARG A 182 -15.08 11.47 7.49
CA ARG A 182 -16.06 10.52 8.04
C ARG A 182 -16.64 11.06 9.34
N PRO A 183 -17.92 10.80 9.66
CA PRO A 183 -18.51 11.19 10.95
C PRO A 183 -17.73 10.65 12.16
N ARG A 184 -17.19 9.43 12.06
CA ARG A 184 -16.33 8.84 13.11
C ARG A 184 -15.04 9.62 13.40
N HIS A 185 -14.67 10.59 12.56
CA HIS A 185 -13.48 11.43 12.73
C HIS A 185 -13.77 12.85 13.25
N GLU A 186 -15.00 13.15 13.65
CA GLU A 186 -15.35 14.46 14.22
C GLU A 186 -14.50 14.80 15.46
N ARG A 187 -14.20 13.81 16.31
CA ARG A 187 -13.31 13.98 17.46
C ARG A 187 -11.89 14.38 17.02
N TYR A 188 -11.27 13.63 16.10
CA TYR A 188 -9.94 13.94 15.58
C TYR A 188 -9.92 15.33 14.92
N THR A 189 -10.97 15.65 14.15
CA THR A 189 -11.14 16.95 13.51
C THR A 189 -11.15 18.10 14.51
N ALA A 190 -11.94 17.98 15.58
CA ALA A 190 -12.01 18.99 16.64
C ALA A 190 -10.67 19.15 17.37
N GLU A 191 -10.01 18.05 17.71
CA GLU A 191 -8.73 18.04 18.41
C GLU A 191 -7.58 18.65 17.56
N VAL A 192 -7.50 18.33 16.26
CA VAL A 192 -6.52 18.93 15.34
C VAL A 192 -6.75 20.44 15.22
N ARG A 193 -8.00 20.87 15.00
CA ARG A 193 -8.35 22.31 14.90
C ARG A 193 -8.05 23.06 16.19
N ALA A 194 -8.37 22.47 17.34
CA ALA A 194 -8.07 23.06 18.65
C ALA A 194 -6.56 23.15 18.94
N ALA A 195 -5.76 22.23 18.36
CA ALA A 195 -4.31 22.31 18.44
C ALA A 195 -3.71 23.42 17.56
N GLY A 196 -4.43 23.85 16.52
CA GLY A 196 -4.05 24.92 15.60
C GLY A 196 -3.49 24.44 14.26
N ALA A 197 -3.33 23.12 14.05
CA ALA A 197 -2.83 22.56 12.81
C ALA A 197 -3.89 22.59 11.69
N ARG A 198 -3.43 22.52 10.45
CA ARG A 198 -4.26 22.48 9.24
C ARG A 198 -4.79 21.07 9.03
N LEU A 199 -5.97 20.96 8.42
CA LEU A 199 -6.58 19.69 8.02
C LEU A 199 -6.66 19.59 6.51
N ARG A 200 -6.34 18.40 6.00
CA ARG A 200 -6.63 17.97 4.64
C ARG A 200 -7.52 16.75 4.70
N PHE A 201 -8.75 16.92 4.23
CA PHE A 201 -9.67 15.80 4.11
C PHE A 201 -9.46 15.05 2.80
N ILE A 202 -9.57 13.73 2.87
CA ILE A 202 -9.67 12.83 1.71
C ILE A 202 -10.97 12.02 1.82
N THR A 203 -11.65 11.76 0.71
CA THR A 203 -12.88 10.96 0.77
C THR A 203 -12.58 9.48 0.88
N ASP A 204 -11.54 9.00 0.23
CA ASP A 204 -11.02 7.62 0.25
C ASP A 204 -9.50 7.74 0.02
N GLY A 205 -8.73 6.64 0.03
CA GLY A 205 -7.30 6.78 -0.29
C GLY A 205 -6.36 6.90 0.90
N ASP A 206 -6.57 6.18 2.01
CA ASP A 206 -5.74 6.39 3.21
C ASP A 206 -4.32 5.80 3.10
N VAL A 207 -4.08 4.87 2.17
CA VAL A 207 -2.72 4.44 1.80
C VAL A 207 -1.97 5.58 1.13
N ALA A 208 -2.59 6.22 0.13
CA ALA A 208 -2.01 7.39 -0.53
C ALA A 208 -1.73 8.53 0.47
N GLY A 209 -2.66 8.78 1.40
CA GLY A 209 -2.50 9.77 2.45
C GLY A 209 -1.38 9.45 3.43
N ALA A 210 -1.21 8.19 3.81
CA ALA A 210 -0.15 7.74 4.69
C ALA A 210 1.24 7.91 4.06
N ILE A 211 1.38 7.56 2.77
CA ILE A 211 2.63 7.77 2.04
C ILE A 211 2.91 9.26 1.89
N ALA A 212 1.89 10.08 1.59
CA ALA A 212 2.04 11.53 1.56
C ALA A 212 2.54 12.08 2.90
N ALA A 213 2.09 11.56 4.04
CA ALA A 213 2.58 11.98 5.37
C ALA A 213 4.05 11.59 5.66
N ALA A 214 4.60 10.62 4.92
CA ALA A 214 5.96 10.13 5.10
C ALA A 214 6.95 10.65 4.05
N ARG A 215 6.49 11.30 2.98
CA ARG A 215 7.35 11.87 1.93
C ARG A 215 7.88 13.24 2.34
N GLU A 216 9.18 13.45 2.18
CA GLU A 216 9.85 14.71 2.56
C GLU A 216 9.34 15.93 1.78
N GLU A 217 9.09 15.77 0.47
CA GLU A 217 8.59 16.84 -0.41
C GLU A 217 7.08 17.09 -0.29
N SER A 218 6.39 16.34 0.57
CA SER A 218 4.94 16.46 0.74
C SER A 218 4.56 17.62 1.66
N SER A 219 3.39 18.21 1.40
CA SER A 219 2.80 19.21 2.29
C SER A 219 2.10 18.63 3.53
N VAL A 220 2.01 17.30 3.61
CA VAL A 220 1.35 16.55 4.68
C VAL A 220 2.39 16.10 5.70
N ASP A 221 2.12 16.33 6.99
CA ASP A 221 3.05 16.03 8.08
C ASP A 221 2.65 14.80 8.90
N MET A 222 1.37 14.40 8.86
CA MET A 222 0.82 13.31 9.65
C MET A 222 -0.49 12.81 9.06
N LEU A 223 -0.69 11.50 9.01
CA LEU A 223 -2.02 10.88 8.85
C LEU A 223 -2.54 10.47 10.23
N ILE A 224 -3.82 10.74 10.50
CA ILE A 224 -4.50 10.18 11.68
C ILE A 224 -5.95 9.81 11.40
N GLY A 225 -6.41 8.74 12.03
CA GLY A 225 -7.81 8.35 12.08
C GLY A 225 -8.03 6.88 11.75
N ILE A 226 -9.31 6.51 11.69
CA ILE A 226 -9.80 5.15 11.53
C ILE A 226 -10.06 4.82 10.05
N GLY A 227 -9.31 3.87 9.53
CA GLY A 227 -9.45 3.30 8.18
C GLY A 227 -9.33 1.77 8.21
N GLY A 228 -9.34 1.12 7.05
CA GLY A 228 -9.33 -0.35 7.01
C GLY A 228 -8.00 -0.94 7.51
N THR A 229 -8.07 -2.05 8.23
CA THR A 229 -6.92 -2.83 8.71
C THR A 229 -6.02 -3.29 7.54
N PRO A 230 -6.57 -3.83 6.42
CA PRO A 230 -5.79 -4.19 5.23
C PRO A 230 -4.87 -3.09 4.70
N GLU A 231 -5.40 -1.88 4.54
CA GLU A 231 -4.69 -0.70 4.05
C GLU A 231 -3.60 -0.24 5.04
N GLY A 232 -3.80 -0.48 6.34
CA GLY A 232 -2.77 -0.29 7.36
C GLY A 232 -1.56 -1.20 7.18
N ILE A 233 -1.78 -2.46 6.80
CA ILE A 233 -0.73 -3.45 6.56
C ILE A 233 0.04 -3.13 5.26
N ILE A 234 -0.68 -2.76 4.20
CA ILE A 234 -0.09 -2.25 2.95
C ILE A 234 0.77 -1.00 3.25
N THR A 235 0.26 -0.08 4.06
CA THR A 235 1.00 1.12 4.50
C THR A 235 2.26 0.76 5.28
N ALA A 236 2.23 -0.24 6.16
CA ALA A 236 3.39 -0.69 6.90
C ALA A 236 4.53 -1.17 5.99
N CYS A 237 4.21 -1.86 4.87
CA CYS A 237 5.21 -2.24 3.86
C CYS A 237 5.90 -1.01 3.25
N ALA A 238 5.14 0.06 2.94
CA ALA A 238 5.71 1.32 2.46
C ALA A 238 6.56 2.01 3.53
N MET A 239 6.09 2.06 4.77
CA MET A 239 6.80 2.71 5.88
C MET A 239 8.17 2.07 6.15
N LYS A 240 8.28 0.74 6.08
CA LYS A 240 9.58 0.05 6.18
C LYS A 240 10.59 0.50 5.12
N ALA A 241 10.14 0.85 3.91
CA ALA A 241 11.02 1.33 2.85
C ALA A 241 11.36 2.82 2.97
N MET A 242 10.44 3.62 3.51
CA MET A 242 10.62 5.06 3.70
C MET A 242 11.32 5.43 5.00
N GLY A 243 11.44 4.48 5.94
CA GLY A 243 11.90 4.74 7.31
C GLY A 243 10.88 5.49 8.17
N GLY A 244 9.63 5.60 7.70
CA GLY A 244 8.52 6.18 8.47
C GLY A 244 7.97 5.20 9.50
N VAL A 245 6.94 5.63 10.23
CA VAL A 245 6.25 4.77 11.20
C VAL A 245 4.75 4.82 10.96
N ILE A 246 4.12 3.65 11.06
CA ILE A 246 2.69 3.52 11.31
C ILE A 246 2.51 2.92 12.71
N GLN A 247 1.59 3.50 13.47
CA GLN A 247 1.07 2.92 14.71
C GLN A 247 -0.41 2.65 14.51
N GLY A 248 -0.81 1.42 14.81
CA GLY A 248 -2.18 0.93 14.66
C GLY A 248 -2.78 0.51 15.99
N LYS A 249 -4.08 0.76 16.16
CA LYS A 249 -4.91 0.09 17.18
C LYS A 249 -6.14 -0.50 16.51
N LEU A 250 -6.42 -1.77 16.77
CA LEU A 250 -7.65 -2.39 16.25
C LEU A 250 -8.87 -1.61 16.74
N TRP A 251 -9.82 -1.37 15.83
CA TRP A 251 -11.02 -0.58 16.09
C TRP A 251 -12.26 -1.40 15.75
N PRO A 252 -12.74 -2.26 16.67
CA PRO A 252 -13.99 -2.97 16.46
C PRO A 252 -15.16 -1.99 16.31
N LYS A 253 -15.97 -2.17 15.27
CA LYS A 253 -17.09 -1.28 14.94
C LYS A 253 -18.31 -1.46 15.85
N ASP A 254 -18.42 -2.63 16.47
CA ASP A 254 -19.52 -3.03 17.35
C ASP A 254 -19.04 -4.06 18.39
N ASP A 255 -19.89 -4.32 19.39
CA ASP A 255 -19.58 -5.24 20.50
C ASP A 255 -19.40 -6.69 20.04
N ASP A 256 -20.05 -7.10 18.94
CA ASP A 256 -19.94 -8.45 18.38
C ASP A 256 -18.55 -8.66 17.76
N GLU A 257 -18.07 -7.71 16.93
CA GLU A 257 -16.71 -7.72 16.40
C GLU A 257 -15.68 -7.63 17.54
N ARG A 258 -15.96 -6.82 18.56
CA ARG A 258 -15.10 -6.69 19.75
C ARG A 258 -14.95 -8.03 20.47
N GLN A 259 -16.06 -8.74 20.70
CA GLN A 259 -16.04 -10.04 21.38
C GLN A 259 -15.34 -11.10 20.52
N ARG A 260 -15.61 -11.16 19.21
CA ARG A 260 -14.91 -12.08 18.29
C ARG A 260 -13.40 -11.87 18.31
N ALA A 261 -12.95 -10.61 18.30
CA ALA A 261 -11.52 -10.30 18.36
C ALA A 261 -10.88 -10.74 19.68
N LEU A 262 -11.57 -10.56 20.81
CA LEU A 262 -11.09 -11.06 22.12
C LEU A 262 -11.06 -12.58 22.17
N ASP A 263 -12.08 -13.26 21.64
CA ASP A 263 -12.15 -14.72 21.59
C ASP A 263 -11.05 -15.32 20.70
N ALA A 264 -10.67 -14.59 19.65
CA ALA A 264 -9.51 -14.89 18.81
C ALA A 264 -8.15 -14.55 19.47
N GLY A 265 -8.16 -13.99 20.69
CA GLY A 265 -6.97 -13.72 21.49
C GLY A 265 -6.28 -12.38 21.24
N HIS A 266 -6.94 -11.44 20.56
CA HIS A 266 -6.38 -10.10 20.34
C HIS A 266 -6.43 -9.24 21.61
N ASP A 267 -5.34 -8.53 21.90
CA ASP A 267 -5.32 -7.42 22.85
C ASP A 267 -5.72 -6.13 22.11
N LEU A 268 -6.94 -5.65 22.35
CA LEU A 268 -7.48 -4.45 21.70
C LEU A 268 -6.86 -3.14 22.21
N ASP A 269 -6.13 -3.17 23.32
CA ASP A 269 -5.41 -2.00 23.83
C ASP A 269 -3.98 -1.91 23.31
N ARG A 270 -3.46 -3.00 22.73
CA ARG A 270 -2.12 -3.06 22.13
C ARG A 270 -2.00 -2.06 20.98
N VAL A 271 -0.87 -1.36 20.98
CA VAL A 271 -0.41 -0.61 19.81
C VAL A 271 0.39 -1.55 18.92
N LEU A 272 -0.06 -1.74 17.70
CA LEU A 272 0.65 -2.45 16.64
C LEU A 272 1.62 -1.45 15.98
N SER A 273 2.92 -1.71 16.08
CA SER A 273 3.94 -0.96 15.37
C SER A 273 4.03 -1.38 13.89
N THR A 274 4.80 -0.64 13.09
CA THR A 274 5.14 -1.04 11.71
C THR A 274 5.65 -2.49 11.64
N ASP A 275 6.47 -2.91 12.62
CA ASP A 275 7.08 -4.23 12.66
C ASP A 275 6.15 -5.32 13.22
N ASP A 276 5.07 -4.92 13.91
CA ASP A 276 4.00 -5.86 14.28
C ASP A 276 3.04 -6.10 13.11
N LEU A 277 2.79 -5.09 12.28
CA LEU A 277 1.92 -5.18 11.10
C LEU A 277 2.58 -5.97 9.97
N VAL A 278 3.89 -5.83 9.81
CA VAL A 278 4.69 -6.60 8.86
C VAL A 278 6.00 -6.98 9.53
N THR A 279 6.20 -8.26 9.81
CA THR A 279 7.40 -8.74 10.53
C THR A 279 8.59 -8.99 9.61
N GLY A 280 8.37 -9.00 8.29
CA GLY A 280 9.39 -9.23 7.28
C GLY A 280 10.30 -8.01 7.07
N ASP A 281 11.54 -8.27 6.68
CA ASP A 281 12.53 -7.21 6.41
C ASP A 281 12.72 -6.97 4.91
N ASN A 282 12.18 -7.85 4.06
CA ASN A 282 12.20 -7.73 2.60
C ASN A 282 10.77 -7.57 2.04
N CYS A 283 10.25 -6.36 2.17
CA CYS A 283 8.96 -5.94 1.66
C CYS A 283 9.13 -5.08 0.41
N PHE A 284 8.15 -5.19 -0.48
CA PHE A 284 7.98 -4.37 -1.66
C PHE A 284 6.64 -3.63 -1.55
N PHE A 285 6.63 -2.38 -1.98
CA PHE A 285 5.41 -1.60 -2.17
C PHE A 285 5.44 -1.05 -3.59
N VAL A 286 4.35 -1.22 -4.33
CA VAL A 286 4.17 -0.65 -5.67
C VAL A 286 2.81 0.02 -5.76
N ALA A 287 2.78 1.18 -6.41
CA ALA A 287 1.53 1.90 -6.69
C ALA A 287 1.58 2.59 -8.04
N THR A 288 0.44 2.71 -8.71
CA THR A 288 0.27 3.47 -9.95
C THR A 288 -0.95 4.39 -9.88
N GLY A 289 -0.80 5.63 -10.32
CA GLY A 289 -1.89 6.62 -10.32
C GLY A 289 -3.00 6.29 -11.32
N ILE A 290 -4.24 6.18 -10.84
CA ILE A 290 -5.45 6.06 -11.67
C ILE A 290 -5.94 7.46 -12.02
N THR A 291 -6.25 8.24 -10.98
CA THR A 291 -6.53 9.68 -11.10
C THR A 291 -5.38 10.47 -10.51
N THR A 292 -5.32 11.78 -10.81
CA THR A 292 -4.20 12.59 -10.32
C THR A 292 -4.35 12.81 -8.82
N GLY A 293 -3.29 12.54 -8.06
CA GLY A 293 -3.23 12.77 -6.63
C GLY A 293 -1.94 13.47 -6.23
N GLU A 294 -1.72 13.61 -4.92
CA GLU A 294 -0.51 14.26 -4.40
C GLU A 294 0.75 13.45 -4.67
N MET A 295 0.63 12.12 -4.65
CA MET A 295 1.75 11.21 -4.80
C MET A 295 2.04 10.87 -6.27
N LEU A 296 1.00 10.61 -7.05
CA LEU A 296 1.09 10.07 -8.41
C LEU A 296 0.14 10.81 -9.35
N THR A 297 0.61 11.01 -10.58
CA THR A 297 -0.23 11.53 -11.66
C THR A 297 -1.11 10.41 -12.20
N GLY A 298 -2.38 10.71 -12.48
CA GLY A 298 -3.30 9.74 -13.08
C GLY A 298 -2.93 9.35 -14.51
N VAL A 299 -3.56 8.29 -14.99
CA VAL A 299 -3.35 7.79 -16.36
C VAL A 299 -3.73 8.87 -17.37
N ARG A 300 -2.87 9.07 -18.38
CA ARG A 300 -3.14 9.98 -19.50
C ARG A 300 -3.18 9.20 -20.80
N TYR A 301 -4.31 9.23 -21.50
CA TYR A 301 -4.47 8.62 -22.81
C TYR A 301 -4.18 9.64 -23.93
N GLY A 302 -3.49 9.20 -24.97
CA GLY A 302 -3.26 9.92 -26.21
C GLY A 302 -3.60 9.05 -27.43
N SER A 303 -3.26 9.52 -28.63
CA SER A 303 -3.53 8.77 -29.87
C SER A 303 -2.71 7.48 -29.94
N GLY A 304 -3.33 6.34 -29.59
CA GLY A 304 -2.68 5.03 -29.57
C GLY A 304 -1.69 4.80 -28.42
N SER A 305 -1.63 5.72 -27.46
CA SER A 305 -0.67 5.67 -26.34
C SER A 305 -1.33 5.93 -25.00
N ALA A 306 -0.69 5.48 -23.92
CA ALA A 306 -1.01 5.90 -22.57
C ALA A 306 0.27 6.24 -21.79
N LYS A 307 0.13 7.05 -20.74
CA LYS A 307 1.21 7.37 -19.81
C LYS A 307 0.75 7.06 -18.40
N THR A 308 1.56 6.32 -17.64
CA THR A 308 1.36 6.04 -16.21
C THR A 308 2.47 6.69 -15.39
N ASN A 309 2.19 6.96 -14.13
CA ASN A 309 3.15 7.41 -13.13
C ASN A 309 3.04 6.45 -11.93
N SER A 310 4.15 5.83 -11.57
CA SER A 310 4.21 4.74 -10.59
C SER A 310 5.31 4.96 -9.57
N LEU A 311 5.13 4.38 -8.40
CA LEU A 311 6.07 4.39 -7.28
C LEU A 311 6.42 2.94 -6.95
N VAL A 312 7.71 2.66 -6.77
CA VAL A 312 8.22 1.35 -6.38
C VAL A 312 9.17 1.52 -5.21
N MET A 313 8.95 0.77 -4.14
CA MET A 313 9.78 0.82 -2.94
C MET A 313 10.19 -0.58 -2.50
N ARG A 314 11.38 -0.69 -1.92
CA ARG A 314 11.86 -1.94 -1.32
C ARG A 314 12.56 -1.69 0.01
N SER A 315 12.05 -2.27 1.09
CA SER A 315 12.54 -2.08 2.46
C SER A 315 14.02 -2.45 2.61
N LYS A 316 14.41 -3.63 2.14
CA LYS A 316 15.77 -4.15 2.28
C LYS A 316 16.86 -3.27 1.68
N SER A 317 16.51 -2.43 0.69
CA SER A 317 17.45 -1.51 0.06
C SER A 317 17.21 -0.04 0.38
N GLY A 318 16.08 0.31 1.01
CA GLY A 318 15.61 1.70 1.15
C GLY A 318 15.44 2.44 -0.17
N THR A 319 15.41 1.72 -1.30
CA THR A 319 15.35 2.35 -2.63
C THR A 319 13.91 2.66 -2.98
N ILE A 320 13.65 3.91 -3.30
CA ILE A 320 12.38 4.42 -3.82
C ILE A 320 12.61 4.82 -5.29
N ARG A 321 11.74 4.37 -6.19
CA ARG A 321 11.79 4.67 -7.62
C ARG A 321 10.48 5.29 -8.04
N GLU A 322 10.57 6.44 -8.69
CA GLU A 322 9.48 7.01 -9.46
C GLU A 322 9.65 6.60 -10.92
N ILE A 323 8.58 6.06 -11.52
CA ILE A 323 8.61 5.50 -12.85
C ILE A 323 7.54 6.17 -13.68
N ILE A 324 7.97 6.75 -14.80
CA ILE A 324 7.08 7.28 -15.82
C ILE A 324 7.15 6.36 -17.03
N SER A 325 6.06 5.64 -17.29
CA SER A 325 5.99 4.69 -18.40
C SER A 325 5.16 5.23 -19.55
N HIS A 326 5.65 5.00 -20.77
CA HIS A 326 4.98 5.35 -22.01
C HIS A 326 4.53 4.07 -22.71
N HIS A 327 3.23 3.84 -22.75
CA HIS A 327 2.60 2.65 -23.25
C HIS A 327 2.16 2.83 -24.69
N ARG A 328 2.57 1.90 -25.56
CA ARG A 328 2.02 1.73 -26.90
C ARG A 328 0.85 0.76 -26.85
N LEU A 329 -0.37 1.27 -26.90
CA LEU A 329 -1.57 0.49 -26.58
C LEU A 329 -1.80 -0.68 -27.57
N ASP A 330 -1.44 -0.48 -28.84
CA ASP A 330 -1.46 -1.52 -29.87
C ASP A 330 -0.60 -2.73 -29.51
N LYS A 331 0.57 -2.50 -28.92
CA LYS A 331 1.49 -3.55 -28.51
C LYS A 331 1.12 -4.18 -27.17
N VAL A 332 0.73 -3.35 -26.20
CA VAL A 332 0.36 -3.81 -24.86
C VAL A 332 -0.89 -4.70 -24.94
N ALA A 333 -1.89 -4.34 -25.75
CA ALA A 333 -3.09 -5.15 -25.94
C ALA A 333 -2.79 -6.56 -26.48
N ARG A 334 -1.85 -6.69 -27.42
CA ARG A 334 -1.45 -8.00 -28.02
C ARG A 334 -0.74 -8.93 -27.02
N ILE A 335 0.00 -8.36 -26.07
CA ILE A 335 0.68 -9.13 -25.02
C ILE A 335 -0.31 -9.48 -23.92
N ALA A 336 -1.22 -8.54 -23.59
CA ALA A 336 -2.26 -8.78 -22.62
C ALA A 336 -3.20 -9.88 -23.11
N ASP A 337 -3.59 -9.95 -24.38
CA ASP A 337 -4.48 -10.99 -24.89
C ASP A 337 -3.87 -11.72 -26.11
N PRO A 338 -3.11 -12.81 -25.90
CA PRO A 338 -2.49 -13.58 -26.97
C PRO A 338 -3.50 -14.20 -27.95
N LEU A 339 -4.78 -14.22 -27.60
CA LEU A 339 -5.87 -14.82 -28.35
C LEU A 339 -6.84 -13.78 -28.95
N SER A 340 -6.55 -12.47 -28.80
CA SER A 340 -7.40 -11.42 -29.37
C SER A 340 -7.31 -11.39 -30.90
N PRO A 341 -8.44 -11.48 -31.64
CA PRO A 341 -8.45 -11.53 -33.10
C PRO A 341 -7.96 -10.23 -33.78
N ASP A 342 -7.77 -9.14 -33.04
CA ASP A 342 -7.32 -7.83 -33.58
C ASP A 342 -5.79 -7.65 -33.60
N ALA A 343 -5.00 -8.71 -33.39
CA ALA A 343 -3.53 -8.65 -33.46
C ALA A 343 -2.98 -8.37 -34.89
N HIS A 344 -3.84 -8.33 -35.91
CA HIS A 344 -3.48 -8.14 -37.31
C HIS A 344 -4.35 -7.09 -38.03
N LEU A 345 -4.47 -5.88 -37.49
CA LEU A 345 -4.77 -4.68 -38.27
C LEU A 345 -3.95 -3.49 -37.76
#